data_AF-A0A6N9QWH0-F1
#
_entry.id   AF-A0A6N9QWH0-F1
#
_cell.length_a   1.000
_cell.length_b   1.000
_cell.length_c   1.000
_cell.angle_alpha   90.00
_cell.angle_beta   90.00
_cell.angle_gamma   90.00
#
_symmetry.space_group_name_H-M   'P 1'
#
loop_
_entity.id
_entity.type
_entity.pdbx_description
1 polymer ?
#
loop_
_entity_poly.entity_id
_entity_poly.type
_entity_poly.pdbx_seq_one_letter_code
_entity_poly.pdbx_strand_id
1 'polypeptide(L)'
;MGVIVSTTRRNRVGRHIADQVAELATGDDADVRLIDLAEVALPFLDEPDMPARGNYVWDTTKEWARWVVEPHRSEIEAGFAALQAALRSGRD
;
A
#
# COMPACT_ATOMS: atom_id res chain seq x y z
N MET A 1 9.27 -9.92 -2.46
CA MET A 1 7.82 -9.83 -2.18
C MET A 1 7.57 -8.89 -1.02
N GLY A 2 6.60 -7.97 -1.11
CA GLY A 2 6.24 -7.08 0.00
C GLY A 2 4.97 -7.54 0.72
N VAL A 3 4.98 -7.53 2.06
CA VAL A 3 3.80 -7.76 2.90
C VAL A 3 3.50 -6.47 3.65
N ILE A 4 2.32 -5.88 3.44
CA ILE A 4 1.95 -4.60 4.04
C ILE A 4 0.89 -4.78 5.12
N VAL A 5 1.16 -4.31 6.33
CA VAL A 5 0.16 -4.17 7.41
C VAL A 5 -0.54 -2.83 7.24
N SER A 6 -1.76 -2.84 6.73
CA SER A 6 -2.49 -1.63 6.34
C SER A 6 -3.19 -0.88 7.48
N THR A 7 -3.11 -1.38 8.72
CA THR A 7 -3.78 -0.79 9.89
C THR A 7 -2.78 -0.15 10.83
N THR A 8 -3.05 1.09 11.27
CA THR A 8 -2.21 1.82 12.24
C THR A 8 -2.83 1.90 13.64
N ARG A 9 -3.92 1.17 13.88
CA ARG A 9 -4.59 1.15 15.20
C ARG A 9 -3.68 0.52 16.25
N ARG A 10 -3.81 0.98 17.50
CA ARG A 10 -2.99 0.49 18.63
C ARG A 10 -3.17 -1.01 18.86
N ASN A 11 -4.41 -1.50 18.95
CA ASN A 11 -4.73 -2.91 19.19
C ASN A 11 -4.98 -3.65 17.86
N ARG A 12 -3.99 -3.64 16.95
CA ARG A 12 -4.11 -4.23 15.62
C ARG A 12 -3.73 -5.71 15.60
N VAL A 13 -4.64 -6.57 15.15
CA VAL A 13 -4.37 -8.00 14.90
C VAL A 13 -3.54 -8.21 13.63
N GLY A 14 -3.67 -7.31 12.66
CA GLY A 14 -3.04 -7.45 11.33
C GLY A 14 -1.52 -7.62 11.34
N ARG A 15 -0.83 -7.06 12.35
CA ARG A 15 0.63 -7.25 12.49
C ARG A 15 0.99 -8.72 12.73
N HIS A 16 0.33 -9.36 13.69
CA HIS A 16 0.61 -10.76 14.03
C HIS A 16 0.37 -11.71 12.84
N ILE A 17 -0.70 -11.48 12.07
CA ILE A 17 -0.97 -12.25 10.86
C ILE A 17 0.10 -12.01 9.79
N ALA A 18 0.55 -10.78 9.62
CA ALA A 18 1.57 -10.47 8.63
C ALA A 18 2.95 -11.06 8.98
N ASP A 19 3.30 -11.12 10.27
CA ASP A 19 4.50 -11.82 10.74
C ASP A 19 4.46 -13.30 10.33
N GLN A 20 3.33 -13.99 10.58
CA GLN A 20 3.15 -15.40 10.20
C GLN A 20 3.21 -15.61 8.67
N VAL A 21 2.61 -14.71 7.90
CA VAL A 21 2.66 -14.76 6.42
C VAL A 21 4.10 -14.60 5.92
N ALA A 22 4.87 -13.69 6.53
CA ALA A 22 6.26 -13.46 6.15
C ALA A 22 7.14 -14.67 6.45
N GLU A 23 6.94 -15.31 7.61
CA GLU A 23 7.64 -16.56 7.97
C GLU A 23 7.36 -17.68 6.96
N LEU A 24 6.09 -17.87 6.57
CA LEU A 24 5.71 -18.89 5.58
C LEU A 24 6.34 -18.63 4.21
N ALA A 25 6.39 -17.37 3.77
CA ALA A 25 6.95 -17.01 2.47
C ALA A 25 8.49 -17.10 2.42
N THR A 26 9.17 -17.13 3.56
CA THR A 26 10.65 -17.26 3.62
C THR A 26 11.12 -18.68 3.23
N GLY A 27 10.24 -19.67 3.29
CA GLY A 27 10.55 -21.06 2.90
C GLY A 27 10.85 -21.25 1.41
N ASP A 28 10.53 -20.27 0.56
CA ASP A 28 10.62 -20.35 -0.91
C ASP A 28 11.80 -19.55 -1.51
N ASP A 29 12.85 -19.24 -0.73
CA ASP A 29 13.97 -18.34 -1.12
C ASP A 29 13.52 -16.93 -1.58
N ALA A 30 12.28 -16.56 -1.25
CA ALA A 30 11.76 -15.24 -1.56
C ALA A 30 12.35 -14.21 -0.59
N ASP A 31 12.90 -13.11 -1.12
CA ASP A 31 13.21 -11.92 -0.31
C ASP A 31 11.88 -11.27 0.12
N VAL A 32 11.47 -11.55 1.36
CA VAL A 32 10.22 -11.05 1.94
C VAL A 32 10.51 -9.80 2.77
N ARG A 33 9.85 -8.71 2.40
CA ARG A 33 9.89 -7.46 3.16
C ARG A 33 8.56 -7.19 3.81
N LEU A 34 8.54 -7.24 5.15
CA LEU A 34 7.39 -6.83 5.96
C LEU A 34 7.40 -5.30 6.15
N ILE A 35 6.23 -4.67 5.99
CA ILE A 35 6.04 -3.23 5.98
C ILE A 35 4.85 -2.90 6.89
N ASP A 36 5.09 -2.31 8.06
CA ASP A 36 4.02 -1.84 8.95
C ASP A 36 3.78 -0.34 8.75
N LEU A 37 2.60 0.04 8.24
CA LEU A 37 2.25 1.45 8.03
C LEU A 37 2.30 2.29 9.32
N ALA A 38 2.11 1.65 10.49
CA ALA A 38 2.24 2.33 11.77
C ALA A 38 3.70 2.67 12.10
N GLU A 39 4.64 1.82 11.69
CA GLU A 39 6.08 1.99 11.95
C GLU A 39 6.69 3.02 10.99
N VAL A 40 6.24 3.05 9.73
CA VAL A 40 6.68 4.06 8.75
C VAL A 40 5.92 5.38 8.86
N ALA A 41 5.12 5.58 9.92
CA ALA A 41 4.36 6.79 10.21
C ALA A 41 3.47 7.24 9.04
N LEU A 42 2.70 6.30 8.48
CA LEU A 42 1.66 6.54 7.46
C LEU A 42 0.27 6.21 8.00
N PRO A 43 -0.30 7.06 8.88
CA PRO A 43 -1.66 6.87 9.33
C PRO A 43 -2.67 7.05 8.18
N PHE A 44 -3.85 6.47 8.38
CA PHE A 44 -4.92 6.52 7.38
C PHE A 44 -5.39 7.97 7.17
N LEU A 45 -5.30 8.45 5.93
CA LEU A 45 -5.75 9.77 5.48
C LEU A 45 -5.16 10.95 6.29
N ASP A 46 -3.86 10.90 6.57
CA ASP A 46 -3.16 11.96 7.30
C ASP A 46 -2.83 13.20 6.44
N GLU A 47 -2.77 13.03 5.12
CA GLU A 47 -2.57 14.15 4.19
C GLU A 47 -3.80 15.06 4.15
N PRO A 48 -3.61 16.40 4.05
CA PRO A 48 -4.72 17.35 3.93
C PRO A 48 -5.43 17.25 2.58
N ASP A 49 -4.75 16.72 1.55
CA ASP A 49 -5.31 16.50 0.23
C ASP A 49 -5.70 15.02 0.00
N MET A 50 -6.69 14.79 -0.85
CA MET A 50 -7.08 13.48 -1.37
C MET A 50 -5.89 12.78 -2.04
N PRO A 51 -5.55 11.54 -1.63
CA PRO A 51 -4.37 10.84 -2.12
C PRO A 51 -4.29 10.69 -3.65
N ALA A 52 -5.44 10.58 -4.32
CA ALA A 52 -5.54 10.45 -5.77
C ALA A 52 -5.05 11.70 -6.54
N ARG A 53 -4.94 12.86 -5.88
CA ARG A 53 -4.38 14.08 -6.48
C ARG A 53 -2.85 14.13 -6.47
N GLY A 54 -2.19 13.29 -5.66
CA GLY A 54 -0.73 13.23 -5.58
C GLY A 54 -0.04 14.45 -4.94
N ASN A 55 -0.79 15.40 -4.36
CA ASN A 55 -0.25 16.61 -3.75
C ASN A 55 0.22 16.36 -2.30
N TYR A 56 1.18 15.46 -2.10
CA TYR A 56 1.66 15.08 -0.77
C TYR A 56 2.52 16.17 -0.13
N VAL A 57 2.16 16.62 1.08
CA VAL A 57 2.91 17.64 1.81
C VAL A 57 3.84 17.03 2.85
N TRP A 58 3.51 15.86 3.41
CA TRP A 58 4.33 15.20 4.43
C TRP A 58 5.49 14.43 3.82
N ASP A 59 6.67 14.52 4.46
CA ASP A 59 7.87 13.84 3.96
C ASP A 59 7.73 12.32 4.05
N THR A 60 7.03 11.81 5.05
CA THR A 60 6.69 10.37 5.19
C THR A 60 5.89 9.87 3.99
N THR A 61 4.86 10.60 3.55
CA THR A 61 4.08 10.23 2.36
C THR A 61 4.88 10.36 1.06
N LYS A 62 5.75 11.38 0.94
CA LYS A 62 6.65 11.50 -0.23
C LYS A 62 7.65 10.35 -0.29
N GLU A 63 8.19 9.92 0.85
CA GLU A 63 9.08 8.74 0.93
C GLU A 63 8.33 7.47 0.53
N TRP A 64 7.11 7.28 1.02
CA TRP A 64 6.26 6.18 0.60
C TRP A 64 6.02 6.16 -0.91
N ALA A 65 5.63 7.31 -1.47
CA ALA A 65 5.37 7.44 -2.90
C ALA A 65 6.62 7.09 -3.72
N ARG A 66 7.79 7.61 -3.32
CA ARG A 66 9.08 7.28 -3.97
C ARG A 66 9.39 5.78 -3.95
N TRP A 67 9.06 5.10 -2.86
CA TRP A 67 9.40 3.70 -2.69
C TRP A 67 8.41 2.73 -3.34
N VAL A 68 7.11 3.03 -3.27
CA VAL A 68 6.04 2.10 -3.66
C VAL A 68 5.26 2.58 -4.88
N VAL A 69 5.03 3.87 -5.03
CA VAL A 69 4.19 4.39 -6.13
C VAL A 69 5.01 4.63 -7.39
N GLU A 70 6.13 5.36 -7.31
CA GLU A 70 6.92 5.72 -8.50
C GLU A 70 7.42 4.51 -9.30
N PRO A 71 7.95 3.43 -8.69
CA PRO A 71 8.39 2.26 -9.45
C PRO A 71 7.25 1.50 -10.14
N HIS A 72 6.02 1.66 -9.64
CA HIS A 72 4.83 0.91 -10.07
C HIS A 72 3.75 1.79 -10.73
N ARG A 73 4.08 3.05 -11.05
CA ARG A 73 3.12 4.08 -11.47
C ARG A 73 2.30 3.65 -12.69
N SER A 74 2.96 3.10 -13.71
CA SER A 74 2.30 2.65 -14.95
C SER A 74 1.31 1.51 -14.70
N GLU A 75 1.66 0.55 -13.85
CA GLU A 75 0.82 -0.60 -13.48
C GLU A 75 -0.40 -0.13 -12.69
N ILE A 76 -0.21 0.80 -11.75
CA ILE A 76 -1.26 1.41 -10.94
C ILE A 76 -2.25 2.18 -11.85
N GLU A 77 -1.75 3.03 -12.74
CA GLU A 77 -2.58 3.82 -13.67
C GLU A 77 -3.38 2.93 -14.62
N ALA A 78 -2.74 1.90 -15.18
CA ALA A 78 -3.40 0.92 -16.03
C ALA A 78 -4.50 0.16 -15.27
N GLY A 79 -4.23 -0.24 -14.02
CA GLY A 79 -5.21 -0.91 -13.16
C GLY A 79 -6.45 -0.06 -12.87
N PHE A 80 -6.25 1.22 -12.53
CA PHE A 80 -7.37 2.15 -12.33
C PHE A 80 -8.16 2.39 -13.61
N ALA A 81 -7.49 2.57 -14.76
CA ALA A 81 -8.15 2.75 -16.04
C ALA A 81 -9.02 1.52 -16.41
N ALA A 82 -8.49 0.31 -16.20
CA ALA A 82 -9.21 -0.94 -16.42
C ALA A 82 -10.42 -1.08 -15.48
N LEU A 83 -10.26 -0.79 -14.19
CA LEU A 83 -11.35 -0.81 -13.22
C LEU A 83 -12.46 0.17 -13.61
N GLN A 84 -12.10 1.39 -13.99
CA GLN A 84 -13.09 2.39 -14.42
C GLN A 84 -13.81 1.98 -15.71
N ALA A 85 -13.11 1.36 -16.67
CA ALA A 85 -13.73 0.84 -17.87
C ALA A 85 -14.75 -0.26 -17.54
N ALA A 86 -14.39 -1.21 -16.67
CA ALA A 86 -15.28 -2.28 -16.21
C ALA A 86 -16.52 -1.75 -15.46
N LEU A 87 -16.34 -0.74 -14.59
CA LEU A 87 -17.44 -0.09 -13.86
C LEU A 87 -18.37 0.75 -14.76
N ARG A 88 -17.91 1.11 -15.96
CA ARG A 88 -18.75 1.77 -16.98
C ARG A 88 -19.50 0.73 -17.82
N SER A 89 -18.87 -0.39 -18.18
CA SER A 89 -19.49 -1.43 -19.01
C SER A 89 -20.49 -2.33 -18.28
N GLY A 90 -20.42 -2.45 -16.95
CA GLY A 90 -21.38 -3.24 -16.15
C GLY A 90 -22.64 -2.48 -15.71
N ARG A 91 -22.89 -1.31 -16.29
CA ARG A 91 -24.04 -0.44 -15.98
C ARG A 91 -25.08 -0.38 -17.12
N ASP A 92 -24.84 -1.15 -18.18
CA ASP A 92 -25.73 -1.41 -19.31
C ASP A 92 -26.34 -2.82 -19.16
#